data_AF-A0A6M0C2C9-F1
#
_entry.id   AF-A0A6M0C2C9-F1
#
_cell.length_a   1.000
_cell.length_b   1.000
_cell.length_c   1.000
_cell.angle_alpha   90.00
_cell.angle_beta   90.00
_cell.angle_gamma   90.00
#
_symmetry.space_group_name_H-M   'P 1'
#
loop_
_entity.id
_entity.type
_entity.pdbx_description
1 polymer ?
#
loop_
_entity_poly.entity_id
_entity_poly.type
_entity_poly.pdbx_seq_one_letter_code
_entity_poly.pdbx_strand_id
1 'polypeptide(L)' 'MNHSTIVIEDLNVSGMLKNHKLASAIADCGFYEFKRQLTYKCEWYGSKLVVADRFYPSSQICSHCG' A
#
# COMPACT_ATOMS: atom_id res chain seq x y z
N MET A 1 -12.36 -11.64 15.64
CA MET A 1 -12.34 -10.17 15.50
C MET A 1 -11.88 -9.88 14.08
N ASN A 2 -12.81 -9.66 13.15
CA ASN A 2 -12.47 -9.49 11.74
C ASN A 2 -12.19 -8.00 11.52
N HIS A 3 -10.94 -7.65 11.18
CA HIS A 3 -10.60 -6.30 10.72
C HIS A 3 -11.50 -5.98 9.53
N SER A 4 -12.51 -5.14 9.76
CA SER A 4 -13.60 -4.93 8.81
C SER A 4 -13.15 -4.05 7.64
N THR A 5 -12.03 -3.36 7.78
CA THR A 5 -11.46 -2.47 6.77
C THR A 5 -9.93 -2.47 6.84
N ILE A 6 -9.30 -2.68 5.69
CA ILE A 6 -7.86 -2.59 5.47
C ILE A 6 -7.62 -1.41 4.54
N VAL A 7 -6.71 -0.51 4.92
CA VAL A 7 -6.32 0.66 4.11
C VAL A 7 -4.90 0.48 3.61
N ILE A 8 -4.66 0.65 2.31
CA ILE A 8 -3.32 0.64 1.70
C ILE A 8 -3.06 1.94 0.95
N GLU A 9 -1.80 2.36 0.87
CA GLU A 9 -1.40 3.55 0.11
C GLU A 9 -1.36 3.25 -1.41
N ASP A 10 -1.78 4.22 -2.24
CA ASP A 10 -1.54 4.17 -3.69
C ASP A 10 -0.11 4.60 -4.03
N LEU A 11 0.85 3.69 -3.83
CA LEU A 11 2.25 3.94 -4.17
C LEU A 11 2.47 3.98 -5.69
N ASN A 12 3.16 5.01 -6.18
CA ASN A 12 3.66 5.06 -7.56
C ASN A 12 4.91 4.16 -7.71
N VAL A 13 4.71 2.85 -7.65
CA VAL A 13 5.79 1.84 -7.72
C VAL A 13 6.63 2.02 -8.99
N SER A 14 6.00 2.28 -10.13
CA SER A 14 6.70 2.55 -11.41
C SER A 14 7.61 3.78 -11.35
N GLY A 15 7.20 4.82 -10.63
CA GLY A 15 8.04 6.01 -10.38
C GLY A 15 9.18 5.72 -9.41
N MET A 16 8.90 4.97 -8.34
CA MET A 16 9.88 4.57 -7.34
C MET A 16 11.01 3.72 -7.93
N LEU A 17 10.69 2.83 -8.87
CA LEU A 17 11.66 2.00 -9.60
C LEU A 17 12.63 2.81 -10.48
N LYS A 18 12.36 4.09 -10.76
CA LYS A 18 13.30 4.95 -11.51
C LYS A 18 14.53 5.35 -10.69
N ASN A 19 14.48 5.23 -9.36
CA ASN A 19 15.64 5.48 -8.53
C ASN A 19 16.57 4.26 -8.52
N HIS A 20 17.59 4.26 -9.36
CA HIS A 20 18.54 3.14 -9.49
C HIS A 20 19.21 2.70 -8.18
N LYS A 21 19.32 3.58 -7.18
CA LYS A 21 19.89 3.23 -5.87
C LYS A 21 18.95 2.36 -5.03
N LEU A 22 17.63 2.50 -5.24
CA LEU A 22 16.60 1.85 -4.44
C LEU A 22 15.77 0.85 -5.24
N ALA A 23 15.91 0.82 -6.58
CA ALA A 23 15.09 0.02 -7.47
C ALA A 23 15.10 -1.48 -7.12
N SER A 24 16.26 -2.03 -6.75
CA SER A 24 16.37 -3.44 -6.33
C SER A 24 15.52 -3.70 -5.08
N ALA A 25 15.75 -2.93 -4.01
CA ALA A 25 15.00 -3.08 -2.77
C ALA A 25 13.48 -2.90 -2.96
N ILE A 26 13.08 -1.96 -3.82
CA ILE A 26 11.67 -1.70 -4.13
C ILE A 26 11.04 -2.85 -4.94
N ALA A 27 11.80 -3.45 -5.86
CA ALA A 27 11.36 -4.63 -6.59
C ALA A 27 11.22 -5.85 -5.64
N ASP A 28 12.18 -6.03 -4.74
CA ASP A 28 12.19 -7.12 -3.75
C ASP A 28 11.01 -7.02 -2.76
N CYS A 29 10.50 -5.81 -2.48
CA CYS A 29 9.31 -5.63 -1.64
C CYS A 29 8.01 -6.18 -2.26
N GLY A 30 7.94 -6.40 -3.58
CA GLY A 30 6.80 -7.07 -4.20
C GLY A 30 5.45 -6.37 -4.04
N PHE A 31 5.41 -5.02 -3.99
CA PHE A 31 4.19 -4.24 -3.70
C PHE A 31 2.98 -4.58 -4.59
N TYR A 32 3.20 -4.92 -5.85
CA TYR A 32 2.13 -5.35 -6.76
C TYR A 32 1.49 -6.66 -6.29
N GLU A 33 2.31 -7.65 -5.97
CA GLU A 33 1.84 -8.96 -5.50
C GLU A 33 1.16 -8.83 -4.14
N PHE A 34 1.69 -8.00 -3.25
CA PHE A 34 1.05 -7.68 -1.98
C PHE A 34 -0.37 -7.12 -2.15
N LYS A 35 -0.53 -6.11 -3.03
CA LYS A 35 -1.86 -5.55 -3.36
C LYS A 35 -2.78 -6.62 -3.95
N ARG A 36 -2.30 -7.42 -4.90
CA ARG A 36 -3.07 -8.51 -5.51
C ARG A 36 -3.58 -9.50 -4.46
N GLN A 37 -2.70 -9.89 -3.52
CA GLN A 37 -3.06 -10.83 -2.46
C GLN A 37 -4.09 -10.25 -1.49
N LEU A 38 -3.92 -8.99 -1.09
CA LEU A 38 -4.89 -8.31 -0.24
C LEU A 38 -6.26 -8.22 -0.90
N THR A 39 -6.34 -7.88 -2.18
CA THR A 39 -7.62 -7.78 -2.90
C THR A 39 -8.42 -9.07 -2.79
N TYR A 40 -7.85 -10.21 -3.22
CA TYR A 40 -8.61 -11.45 -3.24
C TYR A 40 -8.91 -11.97 -1.83
N LYS A 41 -8.01 -11.75 -0.85
CA LYS A 41 -8.27 -12.14 0.54
C LYS A 41 -9.38 -11.28 1.15
N CYS A 42 -9.39 -9.97 0.89
CA CYS A 42 -10.45 -9.09 1.37
C CYS A 42 -11.81 -9.49 0.80
N GLU A 43 -11.86 -9.81 -0.50
CA GLU A 43 -13.07 -10.36 -1.14
C GLU A 43 -13.51 -11.68 -0.48
N TRP A 44 -12.57 -12.61 -0.24
CA TRP A 44 -12.88 -13.91 0.35
C TRP A 44 -13.39 -13.80 1.79
N TYR A 45 -12.80 -12.92 2.60
CA TYR A 45 -13.17 -12.74 4.01
C TYR A 45 -14.27 -11.69 4.24
N GLY A 46 -14.82 -11.09 3.18
CA GLY A 46 -15.81 -10.01 3.29
C GLY A 46 -15.27 -8.74 3.97
N SER A 47 -13.96 -8.52 3.89
CA SER A 47 -13.30 -7.33 4.44
C SER A 47 -13.24 -6.22 3.38
N LYS A 48 -13.34 -4.96 3.79
CA LYS A 48 -13.23 -3.83 2.86
C LYS A 48 -11.77 -3.46 2.62
N LEU A 49 -11.31 -3.48 1.38
CA LEU A 49 -10.01 -2.91 1.01
C LEU A 49 -10.22 -1.47 0.51
N VAL A 50 -9.56 -0.51 1.15
CA VAL A 50 -9.57 0.91 0.76
C VAL A 50 -8.16 1.28 0.29
N VAL A 51 -8.09 1.92 -0.87
CA VAL A 51 -6.84 2.53 -1.34
C VAL A 51 -6.88 4.01 -0.97
N ALA A 52 -5.97 4.44 -0.11
CA ALA A 52 -5.79 5.84 0.24
C ALA A 52 -5.30 6.63 -0.98
N ASP A 53 -5.77 7.87 -1.11
CA ASP A 53 -5.37 8.75 -2.21
C ASP A 53 -3.86 8.93 -2.24
N ARG A 54 -3.28 8.96 -3.44
CA ARG A 54 -1.82 9.07 -3.64
C ARG A 54 -1.23 10.35 -3.05
N PHE A 55 -2.01 11.43 -3.02
CA PHE A 55 -1.58 12.73 -2.49
C PHE A 55 -1.95 12.90 -1.01
N TYR A 56 -2.54 11.89 -0.38
CA TYR A 56 -2.71 11.87 1.06
C TYR A 56 -1.32 11.77 1.72
N PRO A 57 -0.92 12.75 2.56
CA PRO A 57 0.43 12.82 3.12
C PRO A 57 0.62 11.87 4.31
N SER A 58 0.20 10.60 4.20
CA SER A 58 0.29 9.59 5.26
C SER A 58 1.71 9.37 5.79
N SER A 59 2.71 9.47 4.91
CA SER A 59 4.13 9.31 5.25
C SER A 59 4.80 10.60 5.75
N GLN A 60 4.09 11.73 5.69
CA GLN A 60 4.61 13.06 6.04
C GLN A 60 3.89 13.67 7.26
N ILE A 61 2.70 13.16 7.59
CA ILE A 61 1.93 13.52 8.78
C ILE A 61 2.32 12.62 9.94
N CYS A 62 2.63 13.22 11.08
CA CYS A 62 2.81 12.49 12.32
C CYS A 62 1.45 11.97 12.81
N SER A 63 1.34 10.66 13.02
CA SER A 63 0.12 10.03 13.53
C SER A 63 -0.29 10.52 14.94
N HIS A 64 0.62 11.18 15.66
CA HIS A 64 0.36 11.73 16.99
C HIS A 64 0.00 13.21 16.99
N CYS A 65 0.66 14.04 16.17
CA CYS A 65 0.55 15.50 16.28
C CYS A 65 0.21 16.25 14.99
N GLY A 66 0.02 15.55 13.87
CA GLY A 66 -0.26 16.20 12.59
C GLY A 66 1.01 16.67 11.90
#